data_AF-A0A7C1LPK9-F1
#
_entry.id   AF-A0A7C1LPK9-F1
#
_cell.length_a   1.000
_cell.length_b   1.000
_cell.length_c   1.000
_cell.angle_alpha   90.00
_cell.angle_beta   90.00
_cell.angle_gamma   90.00
#
_symmetry.space_group_name_H-M   'P 1'
#
loop_
_entity.id
_entity.type
_entity.pdbx_description
1 polymer ?
#
loop_
_entity_poly.entity_id
_entity_poly.type
_entity_poly.pdbx_seq_one_letter_code
_entity_poly.pdbx_strand_id
1 'polypeptide(L)'
;MIMAKNDNSEFRVPLNRFSLEKCQKIHAAVSSGPKKTNSYINKEGITMYKYSKTLAVGILALALLCNVLYVQSKEKAAISKRPMEVEDVLRINSIGSADISLDGSLVAFVVTRMDAEKNQNWSDIWLMKTEGGEPIKLTEDGVSELPKWSPDGRSLAFVAPEDGKSAIWIMDVRTKLRRFLTYMERSSMVIGDTGEEFAWSPDGTMIAFVAAVGQPAYGPDEIRVYRTHKFLAWAGYADLRRRHVFVIPFIGYS
;
A
#
# COMPACT_ATOMS: atom_id res chain seq x y z
N MET A 1 -23.68 15.67 -18.06
CA MET A 1 -23.16 17.01 -18.37
C MET A 1 -22.53 17.60 -17.12
N ILE A 2 -21.25 17.30 -16.87
CA ILE A 2 -20.26 18.18 -16.23
C ILE A 2 -18.94 17.80 -16.91
N MET A 3 -18.41 18.71 -17.73
CA MET A 3 -17.13 18.58 -18.42
C MET A 3 -16.04 18.95 -17.42
N ALA A 4 -15.17 18.00 -17.07
CA ALA A 4 -13.99 18.28 -16.25
C ALA A 4 -12.85 18.78 -17.15
N LYS A 5 -12.36 19.98 -16.82
CA LYS A 5 -11.21 20.66 -17.40
C LYS A 5 -9.99 19.74 -17.44
N ASN A 6 -9.33 19.73 -18.58
CA ASN A 6 -8.03 19.12 -18.80
C ASN A 6 -6.96 20.04 -18.19
N ASP A 7 -6.57 19.80 -16.94
CA ASP A 7 -5.43 20.49 -16.31
C ASP A 7 -4.14 19.71 -16.64
N ASN A 8 -3.31 20.34 -17.47
CA ASN A 8 -1.92 19.96 -17.79
C ASN A 8 -1.04 20.01 -16.52
N SER A 9 -1.18 19.03 -15.64
CA SER A 9 -0.23 18.81 -14.55
C SER A 9 0.94 17.97 -15.07
N GLU A 10 2.03 18.65 -15.41
CA GLU A 10 3.32 18.04 -15.69
C GLU A 10 3.76 17.18 -14.48
N PHE A 11 3.76 15.86 -14.65
CA PHE A 11 4.43 14.94 -13.73
C PHE A 11 5.94 15.21 -13.76
N ARG A 12 6.44 15.98 -12.79
CA ARG A 12 7.87 16.14 -12.56
C ARG A 12 8.40 14.95 -11.75
N VAL A 13 9.00 14.00 -12.45
CA VAL A 13 9.92 13.03 -11.83
C VAL A 13 11.09 13.82 -11.23
N PRO A 14 11.53 13.57 -9.98
CA PRO A 14 12.73 14.19 -9.46
C PRO A 14 13.92 13.65 -10.24
N LEU A 15 14.31 14.38 -11.30
CA LEU A 15 15.63 14.23 -11.90
C LEU A 15 16.64 14.49 -10.79
N ASN A 16 17.37 13.42 -10.43
CA ASN A 16 18.44 13.43 -9.47
C ASN A 16 19.29 14.70 -9.66
N ARG A 17 19.17 15.69 -8.76
CA ARG A 17 19.73 17.05 -8.94
C ARG A 17 21.24 17.04 -9.21
N PHE A 18 21.90 15.96 -8.80
CA PHE A 18 23.32 15.69 -9.03
C PHE A 18 23.69 15.42 -10.50
N SER A 19 22.80 14.90 -11.35
CA SER A 19 23.13 14.64 -12.77
C SER A 19 22.94 15.87 -13.65
N LEU A 20 21.93 16.70 -13.36
CA LEU A 20 21.61 17.89 -14.15
C LEU A 20 22.68 18.98 -14.00
N GLU A 21 23.18 19.21 -12.78
CA GLU A 21 24.28 20.15 -12.54
C GLU A 21 25.56 19.75 -13.27
N LYS A 22 25.86 18.45 -13.34
CA LYS A 22 27.04 17.93 -14.05
C LYS A 22 26.89 18.10 -15.56
N CYS A 23 25.70 17.84 -16.11
CA CYS A 23 25.41 18.08 -17.53
C CYS A 23 25.38 19.57 -17.88
N GLN A 24 24.84 20.44 -17.03
CA GLN A 24 24.88 21.89 -17.24
C GLN A 24 26.30 22.46 -17.14
N LYS A 25 27.14 21.95 -16.23
CA LYS A 25 28.57 22.30 -16.16
C LYS A 25 29.34 21.84 -17.39
N ILE A 26 28.99 20.69 -17.97
CA ILE A 26 29.58 20.21 -19.24
C ILE A 26 29.11 21.08 -20.42
N HIS A 27 27.82 21.44 -20.47
CA HIS A 27 27.30 22.34 -21.51
C HIS A 27 27.90 23.77 -21.40
N ALA A 28 28.12 24.25 -20.17
CA ALA A 28 28.83 25.50 -19.88
C ALA A 28 30.32 25.42 -20.26
N ALA A 29 30.98 24.28 -20.02
CA ALA A 29 32.37 24.06 -20.40
C ALA A 29 32.56 23.91 -21.92
N VAL A 30 31.55 23.42 -22.64
CA VAL A 30 31.54 23.35 -24.11
C VAL A 30 31.22 24.71 -24.75
N SER A 31 30.42 25.55 -24.08
CA SER A 31 30.14 26.93 -24.53
C SER A 31 31.22 27.93 -24.14
N SER A 32 31.99 27.67 -23.07
CA SER A 32 33.25 28.35 -22.80
C SER A 32 34.36 27.70 -23.64
N GLY A 33 34.48 28.12 -24.89
CA GLY A 33 35.54 27.65 -25.80
C GLY A 33 36.94 27.68 -25.17
N PRO A 34 37.89 26.87 -25.67
CA PRO A 34 39.19 26.66 -25.04
C PRO A 34 39.97 27.99 -24.91
N LYS A 35 40.71 28.15 -23.81
CA LYS A 35 41.59 29.30 -23.59
C LYS A 35 42.51 29.50 -24.80
N LYS A 36 42.52 30.73 -25.31
CA LYS A 36 43.21 31.21 -26.52
C LYS A 36 44.62 30.62 -26.66
N THR A 37 44.83 29.82 -27.69
CA THR A 37 46.15 29.53 -28.25
C THR A 37 46.26 30.17 -29.63
N ASN A 38 47.23 31.08 -29.77
CA ASN A 38 47.73 31.75 -30.97
C ASN A 38 46.71 31.97 -32.12
N SER A 39 46.00 33.10 -32.05
CA SER A 39 45.29 33.69 -33.20
C SER A 39 46.26 34.43 -34.12
N TYR A 40 46.06 34.35 -35.43
CA TYR A 40 46.73 35.23 -36.40
C TYR A 40 45.70 35.84 -37.34
N ILE A 41 45.99 37.04 -37.85
CA ILE A 41 45.11 37.76 -38.77
C ILE A 41 45.59 37.46 -40.20
N ASN A 42 44.69 36.99 -41.06
CA ASN A 42 45.02 36.76 -42.47
C ASN A 42 45.16 38.10 -43.22
N LYS A 43 45.60 38.06 -44.49
CA LYS A 43 45.79 39.28 -45.30
C LYS A 43 44.49 40.07 -45.56
N GLU A 44 43.33 39.52 -45.21
CA GLU A 44 42.00 40.12 -45.37
C GLU A 44 41.41 40.65 -44.05
N GLY A 45 42.20 40.69 -42.96
CA GLY A 45 41.75 41.22 -41.67
C GLY A 45 40.90 40.26 -40.84
N ILE A 46 40.75 39.00 -41.26
CA ILE A 46 39.95 37.99 -40.57
C ILE A 46 40.83 37.28 -39.53
N THR A 47 40.36 37.24 -38.28
CA THR A 47 41.05 36.57 -37.17
C THR A 47 40.83 35.06 -37.27
N MET A 48 41.90 34.31 -37.56
CA MET A 48 41.86 32.86 -37.70
C MET A 48 42.42 32.19 -36.44
N TYR A 49 41.69 31.20 -35.92
CA TYR A 49 42.08 30.43 -34.73
C TYR A 49 42.71 29.08 -35.13
N LYS A 50 43.93 28.81 -34.64
CA LYS A 50 44.63 27.55 -34.92
C LYS A 50 44.23 26.49 -33.89
N TYR A 51 43.23 25.68 -34.21
CA TYR A 51 42.87 24.52 -33.40
C TYR A 51 43.86 23.37 -33.65
N SER A 52 44.45 22.81 -32.59
CA SER A 52 45.22 21.57 -32.70
C SER A 52 44.31 20.44 -33.15
N LYS A 53 44.72 19.63 -34.15
CA LYS A 53 43.97 18.46 -34.62
C LYS A 53 43.59 17.51 -33.47
N THR A 54 44.41 17.43 -32.42
CA THR A 54 44.14 16.60 -31.23
C THR A 54 42.96 17.10 -30.40
N LEU A 55 42.74 18.41 -30.35
CA LEU A 55 41.66 19.02 -29.55
C LEU A 55 40.31 18.86 -30.26
N ALA A 56 40.27 18.97 -31.59
CA ALA A 56 39.08 18.74 -32.40
C ALA A 56 38.62 17.27 -32.35
N VAL A 57 39.57 16.33 -32.38
CA VAL A 57 39.27 14.88 -32.25
C VAL A 57 38.72 14.57 -30.85
N GLY A 58 39.24 15.21 -29.80
CA GLY A 58 38.74 15.03 -28.43
C GLY A 58 37.28 15.49 -28.24
N ILE A 59 36.89 16.62 -28.84
CA ILE A 59 35.51 17.15 -28.75
C ILE A 59 34.52 16.24 -29.50
N LEU A 60 34.90 15.77 -30.70
CA LEU A 60 34.09 14.82 -31.47
C LEU A 60 33.92 13.49 -30.75
N ALA A 61 35.00 12.97 -30.14
CA ALA A 61 34.95 11.75 -29.34
C ALA A 61 34.03 11.90 -28.11
N LEU A 62 34.08 13.05 -27.42
CA LEU A 62 33.21 13.33 -26.29
C LEU A 62 31.74 13.47 -26.72
N ALA A 63 31.46 14.13 -27.85
CA ALA A 63 30.12 14.26 -28.40
C ALA A 63 29.53 12.91 -28.86
N LEU A 64 30.37 12.04 -29.44
CA LEU A 64 29.99 10.65 -29.76
C LEU A 64 29.72 9.85 -28.49
N LEU A 65 30.57 9.97 -27.46
CA LEU A 65 30.37 9.31 -26.18
C LEU A 65 29.06 9.78 -25.50
N CYS A 66 28.79 11.08 -25.52
CA CYS A 66 27.53 11.65 -25.01
C CYS A 66 26.31 11.15 -25.78
N ASN A 67 26.39 11.02 -27.10
CA ASN A 67 25.31 10.44 -27.91
C ASN A 67 25.10 8.95 -27.61
N VAL A 68 26.17 8.16 -27.45
CA VAL A 68 26.08 6.75 -27.08
C VAL A 68 25.45 6.60 -25.69
N LEU A 69 25.88 7.40 -24.72
CA LEU A 69 25.31 7.41 -23.37
C LEU A 69 23.83 7.88 -23.38
N TYR A 70 23.48 8.85 -24.22
CA TYR A 70 22.10 9.32 -24.38
C TYR A 70 21.20 8.26 -25.03
N VAL A 71 21.68 7.55 -26.06
CA VAL A 71 20.95 6.44 -26.70
C VAL A 71 20.76 5.28 -25.73
N GLN A 72 21.79 4.89 -24.97
CA GLN A 72 21.68 3.87 -23.91
C GLN A 72 20.71 4.29 -22.80
N SER A 73 20.60 5.58 -22.49
CA SER A 73 19.63 6.08 -21.52
C SER A 73 18.18 5.93 -21.98
N LYS A 74 17.93 6.06 -23.30
CA LYS A 74 16.60 5.85 -23.89
C LYS A 74 16.23 4.38 -24.00
N GLU A 75 17.18 3.50 -24.29
CA GLU A 75 16.95 2.04 -24.30
C GLU A 75 16.56 1.50 -22.91
N LYS A 76 17.19 2.00 -21.84
CA LYS A 76 16.79 1.61 -20.46
C LYS A 76 15.41 2.14 -20.04
N ALA A 77 14.87 3.14 -20.74
CA ALA A 77 13.58 3.77 -20.41
C ALA A 77 12.38 3.10 -21.09
N ALA A 78 12.59 2.17 -22.00
CA ALA A 78 11.51 1.39 -22.59
C ALA A 78 11.24 0.14 -21.74
N ILE A 79 10.53 0.31 -20.62
CA ILE A 79 9.85 -0.81 -19.96
C ILE A 79 8.82 -1.31 -20.96
N SER A 80 9.16 -2.38 -21.69
CA SER A 80 8.23 -3.11 -22.52
C SER A 80 7.08 -3.57 -21.64
N LYS A 81 5.91 -2.95 -21.78
CA LYS A 81 4.69 -3.40 -21.09
C LYS A 81 4.32 -4.75 -21.69
N ARG A 82 4.58 -5.84 -20.96
CA ARG A 82 4.10 -7.18 -21.34
C ARG A 82 2.62 -7.33 -20.97
N PRO A 83 1.86 -8.20 -21.67
CA PRO A 83 0.49 -8.54 -21.27
C PRO A 83 0.43 -9.07 -19.83
N MET A 84 -0.73 -8.90 -19.19
CA MET A 84 -1.00 -9.45 -17.87
C MET A 84 -1.05 -10.97 -17.95
N GLU A 85 -0.31 -11.65 -17.08
CA GLU A 85 -0.32 -13.10 -16.92
C GLU A 85 -1.14 -13.49 -15.67
N VAL A 86 -1.50 -14.78 -15.56
CA VAL A 86 -2.26 -15.28 -14.40
C VAL A 86 -1.46 -15.04 -13.11
N GLU A 87 -0.15 -15.20 -13.16
CA GLU A 87 0.77 -14.97 -12.06
C GLU A 87 0.79 -13.52 -11.61
N ASP A 88 0.49 -12.56 -12.50
CA ASP A 88 0.37 -11.16 -12.12
C ASP A 88 -0.88 -10.93 -11.29
N VAL A 89 -2.00 -11.59 -11.65
CA VAL A 89 -3.25 -11.54 -10.89
C VAL A 89 -3.06 -12.10 -9.48
N LEU A 90 -2.31 -13.21 -9.34
CA LEU A 90 -2.01 -13.82 -8.05
C LEU A 90 -1.14 -12.93 -7.15
N ARG A 91 -0.38 -11.99 -7.73
CA ARG A 91 0.45 -11.02 -6.98
C ARG A 91 -0.29 -9.74 -6.62
N ILE A 92 -1.54 -9.56 -7.06
CA ILE A 92 -2.33 -8.38 -6.71
C ILE A 92 -2.68 -8.46 -5.23
N ASN A 93 -2.21 -7.47 -4.47
CA ASN A 93 -2.65 -7.29 -3.10
C ASN A 93 -4.05 -6.66 -3.12
N SER A 94 -4.98 -7.24 -2.37
CA SER A 94 -6.27 -6.61 -2.10
C SER A 94 -6.16 -5.70 -0.88
N ILE A 95 -6.86 -4.57 -0.92
CA ILE A 95 -7.00 -3.66 0.22
C ILE A 95 -8.42 -3.84 0.76
N GLY A 96 -8.52 -4.26 2.02
CA GLY A 96 -9.77 -4.54 2.70
C GLY A 96 -10.18 -3.44 3.66
N SER A 97 -10.84 -3.84 4.74
CA SER A 97 -11.32 -2.97 5.82
C SER A 97 -10.28 -1.94 6.23
N ALA A 98 -10.74 -0.69 6.40
CA ALA A 98 -9.90 0.42 6.81
C ALA A 98 -10.62 1.28 7.86
N ASP A 99 -9.83 1.92 8.71
CA ASP A 99 -10.30 2.85 9.73
C ASP A 99 -9.30 3.98 9.96
N ILE A 100 -9.80 5.19 10.22
CA ILE A 100 -8.99 6.39 10.36
C ILE A 100 -8.91 6.77 11.84
N SER A 101 -7.72 7.17 12.31
CA SER A 101 -7.54 7.63 13.69
C SER A 101 -8.38 8.88 13.96
N LEU A 102 -8.76 9.12 15.23
CA LEU A 102 -9.65 10.23 15.58
C LEU A 102 -9.11 11.62 15.16
N ASP A 103 -7.80 11.80 15.23
CA ASP A 103 -7.10 13.01 14.80
C ASP A 103 -6.97 13.14 13.26
N GLY A 104 -7.39 12.12 12.51
CA GLY A 104 -7.33 12.07 11.05
C GLY A 104 -5.91 11.89 10.49
N SER A 105 -4.90 11.62 11.33
CA SER A 105 -3.50 11.59 10.88
C SER A 105 -3.05 10.24 10.33
N LEU A 106 -3.70 9.14 10.76
CA LEU A 106 -3.37 7.78 10.39
C LEU A 106 -4.58 7.04 9.82
N VAL A 107 -4.33 6.16 8.86
CA VAL A 107 -5.26 5.13 8.41
C VAL A 107 -4.67 3.77 8.72
N ALA A 108 -5.46 2.92 9.37
CA ALA A 108 -5.22 1.50 9.50
C ALA A 108 -6.02 0.77 8.43
N PHE A 109 -5.42 -0.17 7.72
CA PHE A 109 -6.09 -0.91 6.65
C PHE A 109 -5.53 -2.32 6.50
N VAL A 110 -6.36 -3.24 6.02
CA VAL A 110 -5.98 -4.63 5.78
C VAL A 110 -5.37 -4.76 4.39
N VAL A 111 -4.23 -5.43 4.29
CA VAL A 111 -3.65 -5.86 3.02
C VAL A 111 -3.70 -7.37 2.97
N THR A 112 -4.45 -7.90 2.01
CA THR A 112 -4.59 -9.33 1.77
C THR A 112 -3.78 -9.74 0.55
N ARG A 113 -2.97 -10.79 0.71
CA ARG A 113 -2.18 -11.39 -0.36
C ARG A 113 -2.57 -12.85 -0.55
N MET A 114 -2.56 -13.33 -1.78
CA MET A 114 -2.79 -14.73 -2.06
C MET A 114 -1.47 -15.50 -2.02
N ASP A 115 -1.39 -16.52 -1.17
CA ASP A 115 -0.37 -17.57 -1.25
C ASP A 115 -0.92 -18.68 -2.16
N ALA A 116 -0.53 -18.62 -3.43
CA ALA A 116 -1.02 -19.53 -4.46
C ALA A 116 -0.59 -20.99 -4.24
N GLU A 117 0.57 -21.22 -3.61
CA GLU A 117 1.05 -22.57 -3.32
C GLU A 117 0.22 -23.24 -2.22
N LYS A 118 -0.15 -22.46 -1.19
CA LYS A 118 -0.98 -22.95 -0.09
C LYS A 118 -2.48 -22.82 -0.35
N ASN A 119 -2.88 -22.15 -1.44
CA ASN A 119 -4.26 -21.78 -1.75
C ASN A 119 -4.94 -21.08 -0.56
N GLN A 120 -4.24 -20.12 0.04
CA GLN A 120 -4.67 -19.39 1.23
C GLN A 120 -4.48 -17.88 1.05
N ASN A 121 -5.30 -17.10 1.73
CA ASN A 121 -5.12 -15.65 1.82
C ASN A 121 -4.37 -15.31 3.11
N TRP A 122 -3.46 -14.35 3.02
CA TRP A 122 -2.67 -13.81 4.12
C TRP A 122 -3.04 -12.35 4.31
N SER A 123 -3.71 -12.03 5.43
CA SER A 123 -4.19 -10.70 5.76
C SER A 123 -3.42 -10.11 6.94
N ASP A 124 -2.74 -9.00 6.70
CA ASP A 124 -2.06 -8.23 7.74
C ASP A 124 -2.64 -6.81 7.81
N ILE A 125 -2.57 -6.19 8.98
CA ILE A 125 -2.92 -4.78 9.17
C ILE A 125 -1.71 -3.91 8.92
N TRP A 126 -1.91 -2.83 8.17
CA TRP A 126 -0.92 -1.82 7.83
C TRP A 126 -1.39 -0.44 8.28
N LEU A 127 -0.43 0.44 8.55
CA LEU A 127 -0.65 1.83 8.89
C LEU A 127 -0.03 2.75 7.86
N MET A 128 -0.70 3.85 7.55
CA MET A 128 -0.14 4.90 6.70
C MET A 128 -0.63 6.26 7.20
N LYS A 129 0.16 7.32 6.95
CA LYS A 129 -0.34 8.68 7.12
C LYS A 129 -1.42 8.99 6.10
N THR A 130 -2.45 9.72 6.49
CA THR A 130 -3.53 10.15 5.59
C THR A 130 -3.04 11.12 4.50
N GLU A 131 -1.99 11.90 4.79
CA GLU A 131 -1.29 12.74 3.80
C GLU A 131 -0.45 11.93 2.78
N GLY A 132 -0.36 10.61 2.96
CA GLY A 132 0.45 9.71 2.16
C GLY A 132 1.83 9.42 2.77
N GLY A 133 2.57 8.53 2.13
CA GLY A 133 3.87 8.04 2.60
C GLY A 133 3.98 6.53 2.45
N GLU A 134 5.08 5.97 2.95
CA GLU A 134 5.26 4.52 2.95
C GLU A 134 4.42 3.87 4.07
N PRO A 135 3.61 2.85 3.75
CA PRO A 135 2.84 2.15 4.75
C PRO A 135 3.74 1.24 5.59
N ILE A 136 3.45 1.18 6.89
CA ILE A 136 4.18 0.37 7.86
C ILE A 136 3.31 -0.83 8.23
N LYS A 137 3.89 -2.03 8.16
CA LYS A 137 3.21 -3.24 8.62
C LYS A 137 3.08 -3.25 10.14
N LEU A 138 1.86 -3.45 10.63
CA LEU A 138 1.52 -3.47 12.06
C LEU A 138 1.44 -4.90 12.61
N THR A 139 0.72 -5.79 11.91
CA THR A 139 0.60 -7.22 12.27
C THR A 139 1.32 -8.12 11.26
N GLU A 140 1.73 -9.31 11.70
CA GLU A 140 2.50 -10.29 10.91
C GLU A 140 1.98 -11.72 11.08
N ASP A 141 0.70 -11.87 11.48
CA ASP A 141 0.08 -13.18 11.72
C ASP A 141 -0.70 -13.73 10.52
N GLY A 142 -0.95 -12.91 9.49
CA GLY A 142 -1.64 -13.33 8.27
C GLY A 142 -3.13 -13.59 8.40
N VAL A 143 -3.71 -13.27 9.56
CA VAL A 143 -5.11 -13.56 9.88
C VAL A 143 -5.78 -12.39 10.59
N SER A 144 -5.19 -11.20 10.50
CA SER A 144 -5.68 -9.96 11.11
C SER A 144 -6.62 -9.21 10.17
N GLU A 145 -7.78 -8.80 10.67
CA GLU A 145 -8.79 -8.05 9.91
C GLU A 145 -9.59 -7.07 10.76
N LEU A 146 -10.44 -6.27 10.11
CA LEU A 146 -11.37 -5.32 10.75
C LEU A 146 -10.71 -4.39 11.79
N PRO A 147 -9.69 -3.60 11.42
CA PRO A 147 -9.05 -2.66 12.35
C PRO A 147 -10.04 -1.57 12.78
N LYS A 148 -10.03 -1.22 14.06
CA LYS A 148 -10.81 -0.14 14.68
C LYS A 148 -9.97 0.63 15.70
N TRP A 149 -9.75 1.90 15.44
CA TRP A 149 -9.02 2.79 16.34
C TRP A 149 -9.80 3.02 17.62
N SER A 150 -9.08 3.00 18.75
CA SER A 150 -9.62 3.55 19.99
C SER A 150 -9.81 5.07 19.85
N PRO A 151 -10.79 5.67 20.54
CA PRO A 151 -11.02 7.11 20.48
C PRO A 151 -9.80 7.95 20.92
N ASP A 152 -8.92 7.41 21.77
CA ASP A 152 -7.69 8.09 22.17
C ASP A 152 -6.55 8.00 21.14
N GLY A 153 -6.73 7.26 20.04
CA GLY A 153 -5.75 7.06 18.98
C GLY A 153 -4.51 6.25 19.37
N ARG A 154 -4.48 5.64 20.57
CA ARG A 154 -3.31 4.88 21.06
C ARG A 154 -3.37 3.40 20.72
N SER A 155 -4.58 2.86 20.72
CA SER A 155 -4.83 1.43 20.55
C SER A 155 -5.57 1.16 19.25
N LEU A 156 -5.31 -0.02 18.70
CA LEU A 156 -6.06 -0.57 17.58
C LEU A 156 -6.68 -1.88 18.02
N ALA A 157 -8.00 -1.96 17.99
CA ALA A 157 -8.72 -3.22 18.10
C ALA A 157 -8.84 -3.87 16.72
N PHE A 158 -8.80 -5.19 16.66
CA PHE A 158 -8.92 -5.94 15.42
C PHE A 158 -9.40 -7.36 15.70
N VAL A 159 -9.83 -8.06 14.65
CA VAL A 159 -10.21 -9.46 14.75
C VAL A 159 -9.07 -10.32 14.26
N ALA A 160 -8.71 -11.32 15.06
CA ALA A 160 -7.80 -12.40 14.69
C ALA A 160 -8.19 -13.67 15.46
N PRO A 161 -7.91 -14.87 14.91
CA PRO A 161 -8.16 -16.12 15.61
C PRO A 161 -7.36 -16.23 16.91
N GLU A 162 -8.02 -16.69 17.98
CA GLU A 162 -7.40 -17.25 19.19
C GLU A 162 -7.90 -18.69 19.35
N ASP A 163 -6.99 -19.65 19.53
CA ASP A 163 -7.33 -21.09 19.65
C ASP A 163 -8.30 -21.61 18.56
N GLY A 164 -8.14 -21.11 17.32
CA GLY A 164 -8.97 -21.47 16.16
C GLY A 164 -10.36 -20.82 16.13
N LYS A 165 -10.66 -19.91 17.06
CA LYS A 165 -11.93 -19.17 17.14
C LYS A 165 -11.71 -17.69 16.88
N SER A 166 -12.67 -17.05 16.23
CA SER A 166 -12.63 -15.61 16.02
C SER A 166 -12.62 -14.86 17.37
N ALA A 167 -11.68 -13.94 17.53
CA ALA A 167 -11.48 -13.18 18.76
C ALA A 167 -11.16 -11.72 18.46
N ILE A 168 -11.51 -10.86 19.43
CA ILE A 168 -11.13 -9.45 19.42
C ILE A 168 -9.79 -9.33 20.16
N TRP A 169 -8.84 -8.71 19.48
CA TRP A 169 -7.54 -8.35 19.99
C TRP A 169 -7.41 -6.85 20.06
N ILE A 170 -6.58 -6.38 20.99
CA ILE A 170 -6.21 -4.97 21.08
C ILE A 170 -4.69 -4.88 21.04
N MET A 171 -4.18 -3.90 20.32
CA MET A 171 -2.75 -3.62 20.22
C MET A 171 -2.47 -2.15 20.50
N ASP A 172 -1.50 -1.87 21.36
CA ASP A 172 -0.91 -0.53 21.45
C ASP A 172 -0.02 -0.32 20.21
N VAL A 173 -0.33 0.72 19.43
CA VAL A 173 0.29 0.92 18.12
C VAL A 173 1.76 1.32 18.22
N ARG A 174 2.16 1.97 19.33
CA ARG A 174 3.54 2.46 19.52
C ARG A 174 4.47 1.34 19.95
N THR A 175 4.01 0.49 20.85
CA THR A 175 4.78 -0.60 21.45
C THR A 175 4.60 -1.93 20.71
N LYS A 176 3.58 -2.04 19.85
CA LYS A 176 3.12 -3.27 19.20
C LYS A 176 2.72 -4.37 20.19
N LEU A 177 2.46 -4.02 21.45
CA LEU A 177 2.01 -4.98 22.45
C LEU A 177 0.55 -5.35 22.19
N ARG A 178 0.31 -6.62 21.87
CA ARG A 178 -1.02 -7.18 21.68
C ARG A 178 -1.57 -7.80 22.96
N ARG A 179 -2.88 -7.73 23.15
CA ARG A 179 -3.61 -8.41 24.22
C ARG A 179 -4.90 -9.03 23.70
N PHE A 180 -5.20 -10.23 24.17
CA PHE A 180 -6.50 -10.85 23.95
C PHE A 180 -7.56 -10.10 24.76
N LEU A 181 -8.72 -9.83 24.15
CA LEU A 181 -9.86 -9.23 24.85
C LEU A 181 -10.94 -10.26 25.13
N THR A 182 -11.50 -10.86 24.08
CA THR A 182 -12.61 -11.80 24.18
C THR A 182 -12.79 -12.59 22.89
N TYR A 183 -13.43 -13.75 22.98
CA TYR A 183 -13.97 -14.45 21.82
C TYR A 183 -15.16 -13.69 21.22
N MET A 184 -15.24 -13.71 19.89
CA MET A 184 -16.33 -13.17 19.08
C MET A 184 -16.69 -14.18 17.98
N GLU A 185 -17.47 -15.19 18.37
CA GLU A 185 -17.92 -16.26 17.47
C GLU A 185 -18.84 -15.69 16.39
N ARG A 186 -18.46 -15.84 15.11
CA ARG A 186 -19.29 -15.42 13.97
C ARG A 186 -20.29 -16.50 13.60
N SER A 187 -21.50 -16.09 13.22
CA SER A 187 -22.51 -17.01 12.69
C SER A 187 -22.28 -17.29 11.20
N SER A 188 -22.58 -18.51 10.74
CA SER A 188 -22.64 -18.79 9.29
C SER A 188 -23.84 -18.11 8.61
N MET A 189 -24.77 -17.56 9.39
CA MET A 189 -25.89 -16.77 8.91
C MET A 189 -25.45 -15.33 8.63
N VAL A 190 -25.02 -15.08 7.40
CA VAL A 190 -24.70 -13.74 6.91
C VAL A 190 -26.01 -13.02 6.59
N ILE A 191 -26.44 -12.11 7.47
CA ILE A 191 -27.54 -11.17 7.19
C ILE A 191 -26.90 -9.86 6.78
N GLY A 192 -26.46 -9.79 5.52
CA GLY A 192 -25.81 -8.62 4.91
C GLY A 192 -24.35 -8.42 5.33
N ASP A 193 -23.57 -7.87 4.40
CA ASP A 193 -22.14 -7.53 4.54
C ASP A 193 -21.93 -6.08 5.05
N THR A 194 -22.97 -5.49 5.66
CA THR A 194 -23.09 -4.02 5.78
C THR A 194 -23.06 -3.49 7.21
N GLY A 195 -22.70 -4.32 8.20
CA GLY A 195 -22.67 -3.92 9.61
C GLY A 195 -21.26 -3.97 10.21
N GLU A 196 -20.94 -3.02 11.08
CA GLU A 196 -19.76 -3.13 11.93
C GLU A 196 -19.96 -4.28 12.93
N GLU A 197 -19.04 -5.26 12.93
CA GLU A 197 -19.14 -6.43 13.82
C GLU A 197 -18.82 -6.08 15.28
N PHE A 198 -18.00 -5.04 15.48
CA PHE A 198 -17.69 -4.48 16.78
C PHE A 198 -17.33 -2.98 16.67
N ALA A 199 -17.45 -2.27 17.78
CA ALA A 199 -17.15 -0.84 17.88
C ALA A 199 -16.70 -0.45 19.29
N TRP A 200 -15.87 0.60 19.37
CA TRP A 200 -15.52 1.26 20.61
C TRP A 200 -16.65 2.14 21.13
N SER A 201 -16.80 2.24 22.45
CA SER A 201 -17.58 3.34 23.03
C SER A 201 -16.89 4.68 22.76
N PRO A 202 -17.65 5.79 22.67
CA PRO A 202 -17.06 7.12 22.39
C PRO A 202 -16.00 7.57 23.39
N ASP A 203 -16.08 7.09 24.63
CA ASP A 203 -15.11 7.37 25.71
C ASP A 203 -13.94 6.37 25.74
N GLY A 204 -13.94 5.35 24.88
CA GLY A 204 -12.91 4.32 24.79
C GLY A 204 -12.90 3.32 25.94
N THR A 205 -13.91 3.32 26.82
CA THR A 205 -13.95 2.45 28.02
C THR A 205 -14.64 1.10 27.80
N MET A 206 -15.30 0.91 26.66
CA MET A 206 -16.08 -0.29 26.34
C MET A 206 -15.91 -0.70 24.88
N ILE A 207 -16.14 -1.98 24.61
CA ILE A 207 -16.31 -2.55 23.27
C ILE A 207 -17.70 -3.16 23.18
N ALA A 208 -18.47 -2.76 22.16
CA ALA A 208 -19.69 -3.43 21.75
C ALA A 208 -19.39 -4.37 20.59
N PHE A 209 -19.93 -5.59 20.58
CA PHE A 209 -19.72 -6.54 19.48
C PHE A 209 -20.89 -7.50 19.31
N VAL A 210 -21.03 -8.07 18.11
CA VAL A 210 -22.03 -9.07 17.79
C VAL A 210 -21.39 -10.46 17.80
N ALA A 211 -21.92 -11.38 18.60
CA ALA A 211 -21.47 -12.76 18.61
C ALA A 211 -22.63 -13.75 18.57
N ALA A 212 -22.36 -14.90 17.95
CA ALA A 212 -23.25 -16.05 17.91
C ALA A 212 -23.15 -16.83 19.22
N VAL A 213 -24.30 -17.17 19.79
CA VAL A 213 -24.41 -17.89 21.06
C VAL A 213 -25.03 -19.26 20.85
N GLY A 214 -24.50 -20.24 21.58
CA GLY A 214 -24.93 -21.64 21.55
C GLY A 214 -24.09 -22.51 20.62
N GLN A 215 -24.32 -23.82 20.67
CA GLN A 215 -23.73 -24.75 19.72
C GLN A 215 -24.48 -24.69 18.39
N PRO A 216 -23.79 -24.94 17.24
CA PRO A 216 -24.47 -25.12 15.97
C PRO A 216 -25.52 -26.22 16.09
N ALA A 217 -26.69 -26.02 15.48
CA ALA A 217 -27.77 -27.00 15.57
C ALA A 217 -27.46 -28.35 14.89
N TYR A 218 -26.40 -28.42 14.09
CA TYR A 218 -25.99 -29.60 13.35
C TYR A 218 -24.46 -29.72 13.32
N GLY A 219 -23.97 -30.95 13.49
CA GLY A 219 -22.57 -31.29 13.22
C GLY A 219 -22.20 -31.23 11.73
N PRO A 220 -20.90 -31.35 11.40
CA PRO A 220 -20.44 -31.38 10.01
C PRO A 220 -21.05 -32.54 9.20
N ASP A 221 -21.27 -33.70 9.83
CA ASP A 221 -21.66 -34.95 9.15
C ASP A 221 -23.09 -35.43 9.45
N GLU A 222 -23.92 -34.59 10.09
CA GLU A 222 -25.28 -34.97 10.45
C GLU A 222 -26.27 -34.76 9.29
N ILE A 223 -27.17 -35.73 9.11
CA ILE A 223 -28.30 -35.60 8.18
C ILE A 223 -29.22 -34.49 8.66
N ARG A 224 -29.40 -33.47 7.80
CA ARG A 224 -30.19 -32.27 8.14
C ARG A 224 -31.59 -32.38 7.56
N VAL A 225 -32.60 -32.45 8.43
CA VAL A 225 -34.01 -32.38 8.03
C VAL A 225 -34.52 -30.97 8.26
N TYR A 226 -34.65 -30.19 7.18
CA TYR A 226 -35.17 -28.82 7.25
C TYR A 226 -36.68 -28.81 7.06
N ARG A 227 -37.44 -28.41 8.09
CA ARG A 227 -38.91 -28.26 8.02
C ARG A 227 -39.36 -26.81 7.73
N THR A 228 -38.42 -25.88 7.66
CA THR A 228 -38.67 -24.45 7.41
C THR A 228 -37.69 -23.97 6.35
N HIS A 229 -38.12 -23.09 5.45
CA HIS A 229 -37.25 -22.49 4.45
C HIS A 229 -36.09 -21.77 5.15
N LYS A 230 -34.85 -22.21 4.89
CA LYS A 230 -33.63 -21.55 5.33
C LYS A 230 -33.05 -20.77 4.15
N PHE A 231 -32.47 -19.62 4.44
CA PHE A 231 -31.67 -18.89 3.46
C PHE A 231 -30.30 -19.58 3.37
N LEU A 232 -29.94 -20.02 2.17
CA LEU A 232 -28.56 -20.37 1.85
C LEU A 232 -27.78 -19.05 1.78
N ALA A 233 -26.80 -18.87 2.65
CA ALA A 233 -25.85 -17.77 2.54
C ALA A 233 -24.62 -18.25 1.77
N TRP A 234 -23.80 -17.30 1.31
CA TRP A 234 -22.48 -17.58 0.72
C TRP A 234 -21.63 -18.52 1.58
N ALA A 235 -21.70 -18.42 2.91
CA ALA A 235 -20.94 -19.23 3.86
C ALA A 235 -21.55 -20.63 4.13
N GLY A 236 -22.62 -21.01 3.43
CA GLY A 236 -23.32 -22.29 3.57
C GLY A 236 -24.67 -22.18 4.28
N TYR A 237 -25.12 -23.29 4.87
CA TYR A 237 -26.37 -23.32 5.60
C TYR A 237 -26.27 -22.53 6.91
N ALA A 238 -27.33 -21.80 7.24
CA ALA A 238 -27.43 -21.10 8.51
C ALA A 238 -27.27 -22.06 9.71
N ASP A 239 -26.36 -21.73 10.62
CA ASP A 239 -26.04 -22.48 11.84
C ASP A 239 -27.14 -22.43 12.91
N LEU A 240 -28.14 -21.56 12.70
CA LEU A 240 -29.31 -21.32 13.55
C LEU A 240 -28.97 -20.80 14.94
N ARG A 241 -27.74 -20.32 15.13
CA ARG A 241 -27.34 -19.68 16.38
C ARG A 241 -27.99 -18.31 16.48
N ARG A 242 -28.33 -17.94 17.72
CA ARG A 242 -28.81 -16.58 17.99
C ARG A 242 -27.61 -15.64 18.00
N ARG A 243 -27.76 -14.49 17.37
CA ARG A 243 -26.77 -13.40 17.46
C ARG A 243 -27.19 -12.46 18.58
N HIS A 244 -26.28 -12.16 19.48
CA HIS A 244 -26.48 -11.22 20.58
C HIS A 244 -25.47 -10.08 20.46
N VAL A 245 -25.87 -8.91 20.94
CA VAL A 245 -24.95 -7.79 21.16
C VAL A 245 -24.40 -7.90 22.57
N PHE A 246 -23.08 -7.90 22.69
CA PHE A 246 -22.36 -7.88 23.95
C PHE A 246 -21.68 -6.53 24.11
N VAL A 247 -21.55 -6.08 25.35
CA VAL A 247 -20.78 -4.89 25.72
C VAL A 247 -19.87 -5.29 26.86
N ILE A 248 -18.56 -5.08 26.70
CA ILE A 248 -17.56 -5.44 27.71
C ILE A 248 -16.65 -4.25 28.01
N PRO A 249 -16.14 -4.13 29.25
CA PRO A 249 -15.20 -3.08 29.61
C PRO A 249 -13.82 -3.29 28.98
N PHE A 250 -13.23 -2.19 28.54
CA PHE A 250 -11.83 -2.06 28.21
C PHE A 250 -11.18 -1.07 29.17
N ILE A 251 -10.23 -1.56 29.96
CA ILE A 251 -9.28 -0.72 30.70
C ILE A 251 -7.97 -0.79 29.93
N GLY A 252 -7.37 0.36 29.59
CA GLY A 252 -6.16 0.46 28.77
C GLY A 252 -4.95 -0.30 29.32
N TYR A 253 -3.80 -0.19 28.63
CA TYR A 253 -2.53 -0.68 29.17
C TYR A 253 -2.14 0.21 30.36
N SER A 254 -2.04 -0.39 31.55
CA SER A 254 -1.55 0.25 32.78
C SER A 254 -0.05 0.52 32.70
#